data_AF-A0A9W4UX09-F1
#
_entry.id   AF-A0A9W4UX09-F1
#
_cell.length_a   1.000
_cell.length_b   1.000
_cell.length_c   1.000
_cell.angle_alpha   90.00
_cell.angle_beta   90.00
_cell.angle_gamma   90.00
#
_symmetry.space_group_name_H-M   'P 1'
#
loop_
_entity.id
_entity.type
_entity.pdbx_description
1 polymer ?
#
loop_
_entity_poly.entity_id
_entity_poly.type
_entity_poly.pdbx_seq_one_letter_code
_entity_poly.pdbx_strand_id
1 'polypeptide(L)'
;MANSKADFYQAKLDELYAIIQRLNPSSPDADLEEFASCFAATCNINLKSMNLHSLPSVNREETIEDIKDVLLNYHIEDRQVVHFSLAPDGHTAFCQTVQRLNVMGDIIEPFHETQVVTFDDEGLVKAMNTYCCWSPIVAKIQKKTGMGPYAEGWEDPLAGAKMARMEKRARENGVSSMGSKVDVGSGCCT
;
A
#
# COMPACT_ATOMS: atom_id res chain seq x y z
N MET A 1 30.69 -14.77 -4.53
CA MET A 1 30.38 -13.65 -5.45
C MET A 1 29.14 -13.00 -4.88
N ALA A 2 29.22 -11.73 -4.46
CA ALA A 2 28.07 -10.98 -3.96
C ALA A 2 26.98 -10.96 -5.05
N ASN A 3 25.73 -11.07 -4.61
CA ASN A 3 24.60 -11.43 -5.46
C ASN A 3 24.15 -10.17 -6.22
N SER A 4 24.74 -9.91 -7.39
CA SER A 4 24.59 -8.62 -8.11
C SER A 4 23.14 -8.19 -8.36
N LYS A 5 22.21 -9.16 -8.48
CA LYS A 5 20.76 -8.87 -8.57
C LYS A 5 20.15 -8.45 -7.24
N ALA A 6 20.57 -9.05 -6.13
CA ALA A 6 20.11 -8.67 -4.80
C ALA A 6 20.53 -7.23 -4.49
N ASP A 7 21.80 -6.89 -4.73
CA ASP A 7 22.33 -5.54 -4.53
C ASP A 7 21.61 -4.52 -5.44
N PHE A 8 21.33 -4.91 -6.69
CA PHE A 8 20.58 -4.08 -7.64
C PHE A 8 19.15 -3.78 -7.16
N TYR A 9 18.37 -4.79 -6.76
CA TYR A 9 17.00 -4.56 -6.30
C TYR A 9 16.93 -3.91 -4.93
N GLN A 10 17.93 -4.15 -4.06
CA GLN A 10 18.03 -3.42 -2.81
C GLN A 10 18.22 -1.93 -3.09
N ALA A 11 19.12 -1.54 -3.99
CA ALA A 11 19.30 -0.15 -4.38
C ALA A 11 18.01 0.47 -4.97
N LYS A 12 17.22 -0.30 -5.72
CA LYS A 12 15.93 0.14 -6.25
C LYS A 12 14.87 0.34 -5.17
N LEU A 13 14.83 -0.53 -4.14
CA LEU A 13 13.98 -0.29 -2.98
C LEU A 13 14.42 0.93 -2.18
N ASP A 14 15.72 1.10 -1.98
CA ASP A 14 16.26 2.25 -1.24
C ASP A 14 15.93 3.57 -1.94
N GLU A 15 16.00 3.60 -3.27
CA GLU A 15 15.56 4.74 -4.10
C GLU A 15 14.07 5.04 -3.89
N LEU A 16 13.20 4.02 -4.01
CA LEU A 16 11.76 4.16 -3.75
C LEU A 16 11.47 4.63 -2.32
N TYR A 17 12.18 4.09 -1.32
CA TYR A 17 12.01 4.45 0.08
C TYR A 17 12.41 5.89 0.36
N ALA A 18 13.53 6.33 -0.22
CA ALA A 18 13.98 7.70 -0.12
C ALA A 18 12.96 8.67 -0.75
N ILE A 19 12.36 8.31 -1.89
CA ILE A 19 11.27 9.11 -2.49
C ILE A 19 10.08 9.19 -1.52
N ILE A 20 9.57 8.06 -1.03
CA ILE A 20 8.41 8.02 -0.13
C ILE A 20 8.64 8.86 1.13
N GLN A 21 9.84 8.82 1.73
CA GLN A 21 10.18 9.61 2.92
C GLN A 21 10.14 11.13 2.69
N ARG A 22 10.40 11.59 1.46
CA ARG A 22 10.34 13.02 1.11
C ARG A 22 8.92 13.49 0.82
N LEU A 23 8.02 12.57 0.49
CA LEU A 23 6.64 12.90 0.16
C LEU A 23 5.86 13.39 1.40
N ASN A 24 4.97 14.34 1.15
CA ASN A 24 4.05 14.90 2.15
C ASN A 24 2.72 15.28 1.46
N PRO A 25 1.67 15.63 2.23
CA PRO A 25 0.36 15.98 1.66
C PRO A 25 0.36 17.15 0.65
N SER A 26 1.40 17.98 0.67
CA SER A 26 1.57 19.14 -0.20
C SER A 26 2.68 18.94 -1.24
N SER A 27 3.15 17.71 -1.44
CA SER A 27 4.12 17.39 -2.49
C SER A 27 3.59 17.78 -3.87
N PRO A 28 4.42 18.40 -4.73
CA PRO A 28 4.05 18.73 -6.10
C PRO A 28 3.84 17.47 -6.95
N ASP A 29 3.10 17.60 -8.05
CA ASP A 29 2.82 16.49 -8.96
C ASP A 29 4.10 15.85 -9.53
N ALA A 30 5.17 16.63 -9.73
CA ALA A 30 6.46 16.10 -10.21
C ALA A 30 7.09 15.07 -9.24
N ASP A 31 6.96 15.27 -7.92
CA ASP A 31 7.48 14.31 -6.92
C ASP A 31 6.65 13.02 -6.91
N LEU A 32 5.34 13.14 -7.19
CA LEU A 32 4.43 12.01 -7.30
C LEU A 32 4.66 11.23 -8.59
N GLU A 33 5.02 11.91 -9.68
CA GLU A 33 5.47 11.28 -10.92
C GLU A 33 6.82 10.57 -10.74
N GLU A 34 7.76 11.15 -10.00
CA GLU A 34 9.02 10.48 -9.61
C GLU A 34 8.72 9.19 -8.85
N PHE A 35 7.85 9.24 -7.85
CA PHE A 35 7.38 8.06 -7.12
C PHE A 35 6.75 7.02 -8.06
N ALA A 36 5.84 7.44 -8.93
CA ALA A 36 5.15 6.56 -9.87
C ALA A 36 6.10 5.91 -10.89
N SER A 37 7.21 6.57 -11.20
CA SER A 37 8.22 6.08 -12.13
C SER A 37 8.93 4.81 -11.64
N CYS A 38 8.93 4.55 -10.34
CA CYS A 38 9.49 3.32 -9.76
C CYS A 38 8.64 2.06 -10.04
N PHE A 39 7.42 2.22 -10.53
CA PHE A 39 6.48 1.12 -10.78
C PHE A 39 6.39 0.79 -12.27
N ALA A 40 6.11 -0.46 -12.60
CA ALA A 40 5.78 -0.85 -13.97
C ALA A 40 4.45 -0.20 -14.40
N ALA A 41 4.25 -0.02 -15.71
CA ALA A 41 3.01 0.60 -16.23
C ALA A 41 1.74 -0.18 -15.81
N THR A 42 1.85 -1.51 -15.75
CA THR A 42 0.87 -2.38 -15.09
C THR A 42 1.53 -3.00 -13.87
N CYS A 43 0.98 -2.70 -12.70
CA CYS A 43 1.51 -3.16 -11.42
C CYS A 43 0.38 -3.68 -10.50
N ASN A 44 0.70 -4.17 -9.31
CA ASN A 44 -0.29 -4.59 -8.30
C ASN A 44 0.23 -4.22 -6.90
N ILE A 45 -0.21 -3.09 -6.38
CA ILE A 45 0.38 -2.44 -5.20
C ILE A 45 -0.61 -2.38 -4.06
N ASN A 46 -0.26 -3.01 -2.93
CA ASN A 46 -0.94 -2.91 -1.65
C ASN A 46 -0.10 -2.06 -0.70
N LEU A 47 -0.18 -0.74 -0.86
CA LEU A 47 0.71 0.20 -0.18
C LEU A 47 0.48 0.27 1.34
N LYS A 48 -0.77 0.24 1.78
CA LYS A 48 -1.19 0.41 3.19
C LYS A 48 -0.93 -0.84 4.04
N SER A 49 -1.68 -1.91 3.77
CA SER A 49 -1.49 -3.24 4.36
C SER A 49 -2.42 -4.22 3.65
N MET A 50 -1.94 -5.43 3.37
CA MET A 50 -2.76 -6.54 2.87
C MET A 50 -3.91 -6.89 3.82
N ASN A 51 -3.74 -6.66 5.13
CA ASN A 51 -4.75 -6.98 6.14
C ASN A 51 -5.96 -6.04 6.09
N LEU A 52 -5.86 -4.88 5.43
CA LEU A 52 -6.97 -3.95 5.30
C LEU A 52 -7.90 -4.26 4.13
N HIS A 53 -7.72 -5.40 3.45
CA HIS A 53 -8.54 -5.88 2.33
C HIS A 53 -8.98 -4.75 1.39
N SER A 54 -8.06 -3.84 1.06
CA SER A 54 -8.27 -2.85 0.02
C SER A 54 -7.95 -3.48 -1.33
N LEU A 55 -8.60 -3.00 -2.39
CA LEU A 55 -8.21 -3.34 -3.75
C LEU A 55 -6.78 -2.81 -3.97
N PRO A 56 -5.86 -3.62 -4.50
CA PRO A 56 -4.54 -3.12 -4.86
C PRO A 56 -4.64 -2.10 -5.98
N SER A 57 -3.70 -1.17 -6.06
CA SER A 57 -3.47 -0.34 -7.24
C SER A 57 -2.93 -1.14 -8.41
N VAL A 58 -3.53 -0.97 -9.60
CA VAL A 58 -3.20 -1.78 -10.78
C VAL A 58 -2.33 -1.08 -11.83
N ASN A 59 -2.05 0.21 -11.62
CA ASN A 59 -1.22 1.04 -12.49
C ASN A 59 -0.60 2.19 -11.69
N ARG A 60 0.21 3.01 -12.39
CA ARG A 60 0.92 4.16 -11.82
C ARG A 60 -0.03 5.22 -11.28
N GLU A 61 -1.07 5.55 -12.02
CA GLU A 61 -2.03 6.61 -11.68
C GLU A 61 -2.76 6.28 -10.39
N GLU A 62 -3.26 5.06 -10.29
CA GLU A 62 -3.90 4.56 -9.09
C GLU A 62 -2.94 4.47 -7.89
N THR A 63 -1.66 4.16 -8.15
CA THR A 63 -0.63 4.13 -7.10
C THR A 63 -0.34 5.54 -6.55
N ILE A 64 -0.43 6.57 -7.40
CA ILE A 64 -0.39 7.99 -6.97
C ILE A 64 -1.59 8.33 -6.07
N GLU A 65 -2.80 7.90 -6.44
CA GLU A 65 -3.99 8.11 -5.62
C GLU A 65 -3.84 7.44 -4.24
N ASP A 66 -3.37 6.20 -4.20
CA ASP A 66 -3.17 5.47 -2.95
C ASP A 66 -2.12 6.13 -2.04
N ILE A 67 -0.99 6.62 -2.57
CA ILE A 67 0.00 7.31 -1.75
C ILE A 67 -0.52 8.67 -1.25
N LYS A 68 -1.30 9.41 -2.05
CA LYS A 68 -1.96 10.64 -1.58
C LYS A 68 -2.85 10.37 -0.37
N ASP A 69 -3.66 9.31 -0.44
CA ASP A 69 -4.50 8.90 0.69
C ASP A 69 -3.71 8.47 1.93
N VAL A 70 -2.55 7.84 1.74
CA VAL A 70 -1.62 7.52 2.84
C VAL A 70 -1.15 8.80 3.51
N LEU A 71 -0.63 9.74 2.71
CA LEU A 71 0.00 10.96 3.21
C LEU A 71 -0.98 11.84 4.00
N LEU A 72 -2.27 11.84 3.66
CA LEU A 72 -3.30 12.53 4.44
C LEU A 72 -3.38 12.09 5.91
N ASN A 73 -3.01 10.84 6.18
CA ASN A 73 -3.13 10.24 7.51
C ASN A 73 -1.80 10.20 8.25
N TYR A 74 -0.73 9.83 7.55
CA TYR A 74 0.60 9.73 8.14
C TYR A 74 1.70 9.87 7.08
N HIS A 75 2.90 10.21 7.53
CA HIS A 75 4.11 10.13 6.72
C HIS A 75 5.24 9.43 7.50
N ILE A 76 6.25 8.98 6.76
CA ILE A 76 7.41 8.28 7.30
C ILE A 76 8.50 9.32 7.55
N GLU A 77 8.88 9.53 8.81
CA GLU A 77 9.99 10.43 9.17
C GLU A 77 11.35 9.74 9.00
N ASP A 78 11.40 8.44 9.33
CA ASP A 78 12.60 7.62 9.17
C ASP A 78 12.24 6.16 8.89
N ARG A 79 13.13 5.46 8.18
CA ARG A 79 12.98 4.06 7.77
C ARG A 79 14.35 3.41 7.73
N GLN A 80 14.44 2.28 8.42
CA GLN A 80 15.59 1.40 8.40
C GLN A 80 15.20 0.05 7.81
N VAL A 81 15.96 -0.43 6.82
CA VAL A 81 15.90 -1.82 6.36
C VAL A 81 16.65 -2.71 7.36
N VAL A 82 15.94 -3.61 8.01
CA VAL A 82 16.48 -4.55 9.00
C VAL A 82 16.91 -5.85 8.32
N HIS A 83 16.16 -6.29 7.33
CA HIS A 83 16.46 -7.49 6.58
C HIS A 83 16.06 -7.33 5.12
N PHE A 84 16.91 -7.85 4.23
CA PHE A 84 16.63 -7.97 2.81
C PHE A 84 17.05 -9.36 2.34
N SER A 85 16.22 -10.01 1.54
CA SER A 85 16.58 -11.23 0.82
C SER A 85 15.89 -11.30 -0.54
N LEU A 86 16.51 -12.01 -1.48
CA LEU A 86 15.98 -12.25 -2.81
C LEU A 86 15.53 -13.72 -2.92
N ALA A 87 14.32 -13.94 -3.41
CA ALA A 87 13.80 -15.26 -3.68
C ALA A 87 14.60 -15.98 -4.78
N PRO A 88 14.49 -17.32 -4.88
CA PRO A 88 15.18 -18.09 -5.92
C PRO A 88 14.78 -17.72 -7.36
N ASP A 89 13.62 -17.08 -7.55
CA ASP A 89 13.19 -16.56 -8.85
C ASP A 89 14.11 -15.43 -9.35
N GLY A 90 14.88 -14.80 -8.47
CA GLY A 90 15.78 -13.71 -8.79
C GLY A 90 15.06 -12.40 -9.13
N HIS A 91 13.80 -12.23 -8.73
CA HIS A 91 12.97 -11.03 -8.98
C HIS A 91 12.12 -10.61 -7.77
N THR A 92 11.87 -11.51 -6.82
CA THR A 92 11.04 -11.20 -5.64
C THR A 92 11.91 -10.95 -4.42
N ALA A 93 11.84 -9.73 -3.89
CA ALA A 93 12.52 -9.32 -2.67
C ALA A 93 11.59 -9.42 -1.45
N PHE A 94 12.14 -9.90 -0.34
CA PHE A 94 11.55 -9.81 0.98
C PHE A 94 12.30 -8.78 1.79
N CYS A 95 11.61 -7.74 2.23
CA CYS A 95 12.18 -6.63 2.98
C CYS A 95 11.48 -6.50 4.34
N GLN A 96 12.23 -6.47 5.42
CA GLN A 96 11.72 -6.09 6.75
C GLN A 96 12.27 -4.72 7.09
N THR A 97 11.39 -3.82 7.52
CA THR A 97 11.74 -2.47 7.90
C THR A 97 11.23 -2.12 9.30
N VAL A 98 11.94 -1.20 9.93
CA VAL A 98 11.51 -0.48 11.13
C VAL A 98 11.43 0.99 10.77
N GLN A 99 10.32 1.62 11.16
CA GLN A 99 10.00 2.98 10.75
C GLN A 99 9.62 3.83 11.94
N ARG A 100 9.87 5.13 11.81
CA ARG A 100 9.32 6.18 12.65
C ARG A 100 8.23 6.89 11.85
N LEU A 101 6.99 6.74 12.29
CA LEU A 101 5.83 7.34 11.63
C LEU A 101 5.34 8.57 12.39
N ASN A 102 4.94 9.59 11.64
CA ASN A 102 4.17 10.72 12.15
C ASN A 102 2.73 10.62 11.66
N VAL A 103 1.83 10.34 12.58
CA VAL A 103 0.39 10.18 12.34
C VAL A 103 -0.34 11.39 12.92
N MET A 104 -0.66 12.37 12.08
CA MET A 104 -1.34 13.62 12.49
C MET A 104 -0.65 14.33 13.67
N GLY A 105 0.68 14.37 13.67
CA GLY A 105 1.52 14.99 14.70
C GLY A 105 1.87 14.08 15.88
N ASP A 106 1.31 12.87 15.96
CA ASP A 106 1.66 11.89 16.99
C ASP A 106 2.67 10.87 16.41
N ILE A 107 3.71 10.56 17.16
CA ILE A 107 4.76 9.64 16.73
C ILE A 107 4.41 8.18 17.07
N ILE A 108 4.73 7.27 16.15
CA ILE A 108 4.75 5.82 16.35
C ILE A 108 6.15 5.30 16.01
N GLU A 109 6.86 4.80 17.01
CA GLU A 109 8.21 4.25 16.87
C GLU A 109 8.46 3.23 17.99
N PRO A 110 8.93 2.00 17.67
CA PRO A 110 9.13 1.47 16.32
C PRO A 110 7.81 1.06 15.65
N PHE A 111 7.70 1.28 14.34
CA PHE A 111 6.66 0.68 13.49
C PHE A 111 7.28 -0.38 12.59
N HIS A 112 6.84 -1.64 12.74
CA HIS A 112 7.36 -2.77 12.00
C HIS A 112 6.54 -3.05 10.75
N GLU A 113 7.23 -3.23 9.63
CA GLU A 113 6.61 -3.54 8.34
C GLU A 113 7.43 -4.58 7.58
N THR A 114 6.75 -5.51 6.92
CA THR A 114 7.35 -6.44 5.97
C THR A 114 6.76 -6.19 4.59
N GLN A 115 7.60 -6.10 3.58
CA GLN A 115 7.20 -5.92 2.20
C GLN A 115 7.68 -7.11 1.35
N VAL A 116 6.79 -7.60 0.50
CA VAL A 116 7.13 -8.55 -0.57
C VAL A 116 7.02 -7.81 -1.88
N VAL A 117 8.13 -7.66 -2.60
CA VAL A 117 8.21 -6.81 -3.79
C VAL A 117 8.72 -7.62 -4.97
N THR A 118 7.96 -7.69 -6.05
CA THR A 118 8.38 -8.36 -7.29
C THR A 118 8.74 -7.30 -8.32
N PHE A 119 9.94 -7.43 -8.88
CA PHE A 119 10.47 -6.56 -9.91
C PHE A 119 10.32 -7.15 -11.31
N ASP A 120 10.32 -6.31 -12.34
CA ASP A 120 10.64 -6.72 -13.71
C ASP A 120 12.16 -6.76 -13.95
N ASP A 121 12.55 -7.08 -15.18
CA ASP A 121 13.96 -7.12 -15.60
C ASP A 121 14.64 -5.74 -15.61
N GLU A 122 13.86 -4.65 -15.66
CA GLU A 122 14.34 -3.26 -15.65
C GLU A 122 14.49 -2.71 -14.22
N GLY A 123 14.04 -3.46 -13.21
CA GLY A 123 14.05 -3.03 -11.81
C GLY A 123 12.87 -2.17 -11.41
N LEU A 124 11.79 -2.16 -12.19
CA LEU A 124 10.53 -1.53 -11.82
C LEU A 124 9.66 -2.48 -11.01
N VAL A 125 8.91 -1.93 -10.06
CA VAL A 125 8.03 -2.71 -9.19
C VAL A 125 6.78 -3.16 -9.96
N LYS A 126 6.62 -4.47 -10.14
CA LYS A 126 5.41 -5.10 -10.70
C LYS A 126 4.39 -5.43 -9.64
N ALA A 127 4.82 -5.82 -8.45
CA ALA A 127 3.92 -6.09 -7.34
C ALA A 127 4.57 -5.69 -6.02
N MET A 128 3.78 -5.15 -5.09
CA MET A 128 4.23 -4.83 -3.75
C MET A 128 3.12 -5.15 -2.77
N ASN A 129 3.41 -6.04 -1.82
CA ASN A 129 2.50 -6.43 -0.75
C ASN A 129 3.08 -6.02 0.58
N THR A 130 2.44 -5.05 1.23
CA THR A 130 2.83 -4.56 2.54
C THR A 130 2.09 -5.30 3.65
N TYR A 131 2.82 -5.76 4.65
CA TYR A 131 2.30 -6.46 5.82
C TYR A 131 2.72 -5.70 7.09
N CYS A 132 1.75 -5.13 7.77
CA CYS A 132 1.94 -4.43 9.04
C CYS A 132 0.64 -4.40 9.85
N CYS A 133 0.76 -4.16 11.15
CA CYS A 133 -0.38 -3.96 12.04
C CYS A 133 -0.80 -2.49 11.99
N TRP A 134 -2.00 -2.22 11.45
CA TRP A 134 -2.52 -0.85 11.32
C TRP A 134 -3.17 -0.31 12.60
N SER A 135 -3.43 -1.15 13.60
CA SER A 135 -4.10 -0.73 14.84
C SER A 135 -3.46 0.49 15.51
N PRO A 136 -2.12 0.63 15.60
CA PRO A 136 -1.49 1.83 16.16
C PRO A 136 -1.81 3.11 15.38
N ILE A 137 -1.76 3.05 14.04
CA ILE A 137 -2.08 4.19 13.16
C ILE A 137 -3.55 4.58 13.35
N VAL A 138 -4.44 3.60 13.25
CA VAL A 138 -5.88 3.77 13.39
C VAL A 138 -6.25 4.36 14.74
N ALA A 139 -5.63 3.88 15.83
CA ALA A 139 -5.89 4.41 17.17
C ALA A 139 -5.52 5.90 17.29
N LYS A 140 -4.42 6.33 16.64
CA LYS A 140 -4.04 7.75 16.60
C LYS A 140 -5.02 8.59 15.80
N ILE A 141 -5.40 8.12 14.61
CA ILE A 141 -6.39 8.80 13.77
C ILE A 141 -7.70 8.98 14.53
N GLN A 142 -8.25 7.90 15.08
CA GLN A 142 -9.52 7.95 15.81
C GLN A 142 -9.46 8.85 17.04
N LYS A 143 -8.34 8.86 17.77
CA LYS A 143 -8.16 9.78 18.91
C LYS A 143 -8.21 11.25 18.46
N LYS A 144 -7.72 11.57 17.26
CA LYS A 144 -7.66 12.94 16.73
C LYS A 144 -8.97 13.37 16.05
N THR A 145 -9.62 12.48 15.33
CA THR A 145 -10.78 12.79 14.49
C THR A 145 -12.12 12.39 15.12
N GLY A 146 -12.10 11.52 16.14
CA GLY A 146 -13.29 10.85 16.65
C GLY A 146 -13.84 9.75 15.74
N MET A 147 -13.24 9.54 14.56
CA MET A 147 -13.69 8.57 13.56
C MET A 147 -12.69 7.42 13.41
N GLY A 148 -13.17 6.18 13.46
CA GLY A 148 -12.35 5.00 13.22
C GLY A 148 -13.09 3.70 13.52
N PRO A 149 -12.54 2.54 13.14
CA PRO A 149 -13.17 1.23 13.28
C PRO A 149 -13.43 0.81 14.73
N TYR A 150 -12.91 1.55 15.72
CA TYR A 150 -13.22 1.33 17.13
C TYR A 150 -14.24 2.36 17.66
N ALA A 151 -14.81 3.21 16.81
CA ALA A 151 -15.86 4.16 17.19
C ALA A 151 -17.24 3.53 17.00
N GLU A 152 -18.19 3.89 17.87
CA GLU A 152 -19.58 3.44 17.76
C GLU A 152 -20.21 4.05 16.49
N GLY A 153 -20.82 3.21 15.64
CA GLY A 153 -21.44 3.64 14.38
C GLY A 153 -20.46 3.96 13.24
N TRP A 154 -19.21 3.49 13.29
CA TRP A 154 -18.27 3.68 12.19
C TRP A 154 -18.67 2.91 10.93
N GLU A 155 -18.84 3.64 9.83
CA GLU A 155 -18.88 3.10 8.47
C GLU A 155 -17.55 3.42 7.78
N ASP A 156 -16.97 2.46 7.04
CA ASP A 156 -15.71 2.67 6.32
C ASP A 156 -15.90 3.81 5.29
N PRO A 157 -15.28 4.99 5.48
CA PRO A 157 -15.47 6.12 4.57
C PRO A 157 -14.90 5.82 3.18
N LEU A 158 -14.00 4.84 3.05
CA LEU A 158 -13.46 4.39 1.79
C LEU A 158 -14.30 3.30 1.13
N ALA A 159 -15.36 2.79 1.76
CA ALA A 159 -16.22 1.78 1.16
C ALA A 159 -16.81 2.25 -0.17
N GLY A 160 -17.31 3.49 -0.23
CA GLY A 160 -17.84 4.08 -1.47
C GLY A 160 -16.78 4.22 -2.56
N ALA A 161 -15.58 4.72 -2.21
CA ALA A 161 -14.47 4.85 -3.16
C ALA A 161 -13.98 3.48 -3.66
N LYS A 162 -13.89 2.48 -2.78
CA LYS A 162 -13.57 1.09 -3.13
C LYS A 162 -14.61 0.53 -4.10
N MET A 163 -15.90 0.72 -3.83
CA MET A 163 -16.98 0.27 -4.71
C MET A 163 -16.91 0.95 -6.08
N ALA A 164 -16.77 2.27 -6.13
CA ALA A 164 -16.63 3.03 -7.37
C ALA A 164 -15.43 2.55 -8.21
N ARG A 165 -14.31 2.22 -7.55
CA ARG A 165 -13.12 1.68 -8.20
C ARG A 165 -13.34 0.26 -8.73
N MET A 166 -14.05 -0.61 -8.01
CA MET A 166 -14.46 -1.93 -8.52
C MET A 166 -15.37 -1.80 -9.74
N GLU A 167 -16.36 -0.91 -9.68
CA GLU A 167 -17.29 -0.67 -10.78
C GLU A 167 -16.58 -0.13 -12.01
N LYS A 168 -15.65 0.83 -11.85
CA LYS A 168 -14.81 1.35 -12.93
C LYS A 168 -14.01 0.22 -13.60
N ARG A 169 -13.35 -0.63 -12.82
CA ARG A 169 -12.59 -1.78 -13.35
C ARG A 169 -13.49 -2.81 -14.04
N ALA A 170 -14.66 -3.10 -13.48
CA ALA A 170 -15.62 -4.02 -14.09
C ALA A 170 -16.04 -3.52 -15.47
N ARG A 171 -16.31 -2.21 -15.59
CA ARG A 171 -16.65 -1.56 -16.85
C ARG A 171 -15.49 -1.58 -17.86
N GLU A 172 -14.27 -1.28 -17.43
CA GLU A 172 -13.07 -1.29 -18.28
C GLU A 172 -12.71 -2.69 -18.77
N ASN A 173 -12.96 -3.72 -17.96
CA ASN A 173 -12.71 -5.12 -18.30
C ASN A 173 -13.88 -5.78 -19.07
N GLY A 174 -14.93 -5.02 -19.43
CA GLY A 174 -16.08 -5.56 -20.15
C GLY A 174 -16.93 -6.56 -19.34
N VAL A 175 -16.77 -6.58 -18.02
CA VAL A 175 -17.58 -7.41 -17.12
C VAL A 175 -18.86 -6.63 -16.82
N SER A 176 -19.95 -6.97 -17.51
CA SER A 176 -21.29 -6.46 -17.20
C SER A 176 -21.60 -6.73 -15.73
N SER A 177 -22.06 -5.69 -15.02
CA SER A 177 -22.41 -5.69 -13.60
C SER A 177 -23.00 -7.02 -13.14
N MET A 178 -22.39 -7.67 -12.14
CA MET A 178 -23.07 -8.71 -11.38
C MET A 178 -24.32 -8.08 -10.77
N GLY A 179 -25.47 -8.43 -11.33
CA GLY A 179 -26.76 -8.06 -10.78
C GLY A 179 -26.83 -8.49 -9.33
N SER A 180 -27.17 -7.54 -8.47
CA SER A 180 -27.47 -7.75 -7.07
C SER A 180 -28.60 -8.79 -6.93
N LYS A 181 -28.24 -10.03 -6.60
CA LYS A 181 -29.08 -11.01 -5.89
C LYS A 181 -28.16 -11.94 -5.11
N VAL A 182 -27.73 -11.49 -3.92
CA VAL A 182 -27.37 -12.44 -2.87
C VAL A 182 -28.70 -13.04 -2.40
N ASP A 183 -29.04 -14.19 -2.96
CA ASP A 183 -30.09 -15.03 -2.41
C ASP A 183 -29.52 -15.62 -1.11
N VAL A 184 -29.97 -15.11 0.03
CA VAL A 184 -29.62 -15.67 1.35
C VAL A 184 -30.40 -16.96 1.48
N GLY A 185 -29.93 -18.00 0.78
CA GLY A 185 -30.41 -19.35 0.91
C GLY A 185 -30.23 -19.79 2.36
N SER A 186 -31.32 -19.79 3.11
CA SER A 186 -31.44 -20.45 4.39
C SER A 186 -31.04 -21.92 4.24
N GLY A 187 -29.88 -22.31 4.76
CA GLY A 187 -29.50 -23.72 4.76
C GLY A 187 -28.05 -24.02 5.07
N CYS A 188 -27.65 -23.91 6.34
CA CYS A 188 -26.66 -24.83 6.92
C CYS A 188 -26.64 -24.71 8.44
N CYS A 189 -27.52 -25.49 9.10
CA CYS A 189 -27.37 -26.03 10.45
C CYS A 189 -28.49 -27.05 10.67
N THR A 190 -28.26 -28.30 10.29
CA THR A 190 -28.83 -29.52 10.90
C THR A 190 -27.83 -30.64 10.74
#